data_AF-A0A0M0GC47-F1
#
_entry.id   AF-A0A0M0GC47-F1
#
_cell.length_a   1.000
_cell.length_b   1.000
_cell.length_c   1.000
_cell.angle_alpha   90.00
_cell.angle_beta   90.00
_cell.angle_gamma   90.00
#
_symmetry.space_group_name_H-M   'P 1'
#
loop_
_entity.id
_entity.type
_entity.pdbx_description
1 polymer ?
#
loop_
_entity_poly.entity_id
_entity_poly.type
_entity_poly.pdbx_seq_one_letter_code
_entity_poly.pdbx_strand_id
1 'polypeptide(L)'
;MNRSRVRQQKVKELVTQFPFLTENTNQLVTYYWSHVEGAKDFTDVLMCSSSEAITRAFRRLVKSGEIVLSKEEKERRQQYQESFREDYQPI
;
A
#
# COMPACT_ATOMS: atom_id res chain seq x y z
N MET A 1 11.80 11.22 16.44
CA MET A 1 11.77 10.02 15.58
C MET A 1 10.90 10.31 14.35
N ASN A 2 11.37 10.09 13.11
CA ASN A 2 10.65 10.48 11.89
C ASN A 2 9.44 9.56 11.64
N ARG A 3 8.21 10.08 11.82
CA ARG A 3 6.95 9.33 11.67
C ARG A 3 6.85 8.59 10.33
N SER A 4 7.42 9.14 9.26
CA SER A 4 7.40 8.51 7.94
C SER A 4 8.29 7.27 7.84
N ARG A 5 9.41 7.21 8.58
CA ARG A 5 10.28 6.02 8.63
C ARG A 5 9.65 4.92 9.46
N VAL A 6 9.04 5.28 10.59
CA VAL A 6 8.31 4.31 11.44
C VAL A 6 7.19 3.64 10.65
N ARG A 7 6.39 4.41 9.89
CA ARG A 7 5.35 3.84 9.04
C ARG A 7 5.89 2.88 7.97
N GLN A 8 6.99 3.23 7.32
CA GLN A 8 7.64 2.34 6.35
C GLN A 8 8.05 1.02 7.01
N GLN A 9 8.68 1.08 8.18
CA GLN A 9 9.05 -0.12 8.93
C GLN A 9 7.82 -0.98 9.27
N LYS A 10 6.73 -0.37 9.73
CA LYS A 10 5.49 -1.07 10.05
C LYS A 10 4.80 -1.70 8.83
N VAL A 11 4.78 -0.99 7.70
CA VAL A 11 4.29 -1.55 6.43
C VAL A 11 5.15 -2.74 6.00
N LYS A 12 6.47 -2.66 6.14
CA LYS A 12 7.38 -3.76 5.80
C LYS A 12 7.15 -4.98 6.68
N GLU A 13 7.05 -4.79 8.00
CA GLU A 13 6.73 -5.86 8.96
C GLU A 13 5.40 -6.54 8.59
N LEU A 14 4.36 -5.75 8.33
CA LEU A 14 3.04 -6.25 7.97
C LEU A 14 3.05 -7.07 6.67
N VAL A 15 3.69 -6.57 5.61
CA VAL A 15 3.77 -7.26 4.31
C VAL A 15 4.65 -8.51 4.39
N THR A 16 5.68 -8.51 5.26
CA THR A 16 6.50 -9.70 5.49
C THR A 16 5.68 -10.80 6.17
N GLN A 17 4.80 -10.43 7.10
CA GLN A 17 3.89 -11.36 7.77
C GLN A 17 2.75 -11.84 6.85
N PHE A 18 2.25 -10.95 5.99
CA PHE A 18 1.13 -11.21 5.07
C PHE A 18 1.51 -10.82 3.63
N PRO A 19 2.25 -11.68 2.90
CA PRO A 19 2.77 -11.35 1.57
C PRO A 19 1.68 -11.02 0.54
N PHE A 20 0.50 -11.63 0.63
CA PHE A 20 -0.62 -11.38 -0.29
C PHE A 20 -1.11 -9.92 -0.28
N LEU A 21 -0.75 -9.13 0.74
CA LEU A 21 -1.10 -7.71 0.80
C LEU A 21 -0.43 -6.86 -0.28
N THR A 22 0.60 -7.38 -0.97
CA THR A 22 1.21 -6.67 -2.10
C THR A 22 0.25 -6.50 -3.28
N GLU A 23 -0.70 -7.43 -3.44
CA GLU A 23 -1.63 -7.53 -4.57
C GLU A 23 -2.78 -6.55 -4.51
N ASN A 24 -3.18 -6.19 -3.29
CA ASN A 24 -4.35 -5.36 -3.04
C ASN A 24 -4.05 -4.29 -2.00
N THR A 25 -3.82 -3.07 -2.49
CA THR A 25 -3.53 -1.92 -1.64
C THR A 25 -4.66 -1.57 -0.67
N ASN A 26 -5.92 -1.87 -1.00
CA ASN A 26 -7.04 -1.65 -0.08
C ASN A 26 -6.99 -2.64 1.08
N GLN A 27 -6.67 -3.91 0.81
CA GLN A 27 -6.46 -4.90 1.87
C GLN A 27 -5.26 -4.52 2.74
N LEU A 28 -4.16 -4.04 2.16
CA LEU A 28 -3.02 -3.53 2.92
C LEU A 28 -3.43 -2.46 3.92
N VAL A 29 -4.25 -1.49 3.48
CA VAL A 29 -4.72 -0.39 4.33
C VAL A 29 -5.60 -0.93 5.48
N THR A 30 -6.57 -1.79 5.17
CA THR A 30 -7.46 -2.37 6.20
C THR A 30 -6.71 -3.24 7.20
N TYR A 31 -5.73 -4.03 6.75
CA TYR A 31 -4.86 -4.81 7.63
C TYR A 31 -3.97 -3.92 8.48
N TYR A 32 -3.45 -2.82 7.91
CA TYR A 32 -2.65 -1.88 8.66
C TYR A 32 -3.46 -1.24 9.79
N TRP A 33 -4.68 -0.77 9.51
CA TRP A 33 -5.55 -0.22 10.55
C TRP A 33 -5.85 -1.21 11.66
N SER A 34 -6.21 -2.45 11.32
CA SER A 34 -6.57 -3.47 12.32
C SER A 34 -5.37 -4.02 13.09
N HIS A 35 -4.27 -4.37 12.42
CA HIS A 35 -3.15 -5.10 13.03
C HIS A 35 -2.03 -4.20 13.55
N VAL A 36 -1.88 -2.99 13.00
CA VAL A 36 -0.83 -2.04 13.42
C VAL A 36 -1.40 -0.96 14.32
N GLU A 37 -2.55 -0.39 13.97
CA GLU A 37 -3.17 0.73 14.70
C GLU A 37 -4.33 0.30 15.60
N GLY A 38 -4.74 -0.97 15.56
CA GLY A 38 -5.70 -1.57 16.48
C GLY A 38 -7.16 -1.17 16.24
N ALA A 39 -7.52 -0.70 15.03
CA ALA A 39 -8.88 -0.35 14.68
C ALA A 39 -9.81 -1.58 14.72
N LYS A 40 -10.91 -1.47 15.48
CA LYS A 40 -11.91 -2.54 15.65
C LYS A 40 -13.17 -2.24 14.84
N ASP A 41 -13.49 -0.97 14.66
CA ASP A 41 -14.66 -0.52 13.90
C ASP A 41 -14.33 0.65 12.96
N PHE A 42 -15.35 1.11 12.25
CA PHE A 42 -15.21 2.19 11.28
C PHE A 42 -14.87 3.54 11.93
N THR A 43 -15.29 3.77 13.18
CA THR A 43 -15.02 5.04 13.87
C THR A 43 -13.56 5.16 14.28
N ASP A 44 -12.91 4.05 14.64
CA ASP A 44 -11.49 4.00 14.95
C ASP A 44 -10.60 4.43 13.76
N VAL A 45 -11.07 4.19 12.53
CA VAL A 45 -10.34 4.55 11.30
C VAL A 45 -10.10 6.05 11.20
N LEU A 46 -10.95 6.89 11.80
CA LEU A 46 -10.77 8.35 11.82
C LEU A 46 -9.49 8.77 12.55
N MET A 47 -9.03 7.96 13.50
CA MET A 47 -7.82 8.23 14.29
C MET A 47 -6.57 7.55 13.70
N CYS A 48 -6.75 6.75 12.67
CA CYS A 48 -5.69 5.97 12.03
C CYS A 48 -4.90 6.79 10.99
N SER A 49 -3.75 6.26 10.57
CA SER A 49 -2.99 6.80 9.45
C SER A 49 -3.85 6.79 8.18
N SER A 50 -3.86 7.88 7.43
CA SER A 50 -4.62 7.91 6.17
C SER A 50 -4.15 6.85 5.18
N SER A 51 -5.09 6.35 4.38
CA SER A 51 -4.81 5.36 3.32
C SER A 51 -3.65 5.82 2.43
N GLU A 52 -3.67 7.07 1.97
CA GLU A 52 -2.60 7.66 1.14
C GLU A 52 -1.23 7.65 1.83
N ALA A 53 -1.18 7.85 3.16
CA ALA A 53 0.05 7.80 3.92
C ALA A 53 0.64 6.38 3.97
N ILE A 54 -0.22 5.36 4.09
CA ILE A 54 0.14 3.94 4.10
C ILE A 54 0.58 3.51 2.71
N THR A 55 -0.22 3.81 1.67
CA THR A 55 0.10 3.45 0.28
C THR A 55 1.37 4.13 -0.21
N ARG A 56 1.65 5.36 0.22
CA ARG A 56 2.90 6.07 -0.12
C ARG A 56 4.11 5.44 0.55
N ALA A 57 3.97 4.98 1.79
CA ALA A 57 5.03 4.24 2.47
C ALA A 57 5.34 2.92 1.75
N PHE A 58 4.30 2.17 1.38
CA PHE A 58 4.43 0.96 0.57
C PHE A 58 5.12 1.21 -0.78
N ARG A 59 4.68 2.21 -1.54
CA ARG A 59 5.29 2.59 -2.83
C ARG A 59 6.77 2.93 -2.71
N ARG A 60 7.18 3.57 -1.61
CA ARG A 60 8.61 3.87 -1.35
C ARG A 60 9.43 2.60 -1.11
N LEU A 61 8.90 1.65 -0.34
CA LEU A 61 9.56 0.35 -0.09
C LEU A 61 9.68 -0.50 -1.36
N VAL A 62 8.66 -0.46 -2.22
CA VAL A 62 8.72 -1.11 -3.54
C VAL A 62 9.79 -0.44 -4.41
N LYS A 63 9.83 0.90 -4.43
CA LYS A 63 10.82 1.66 -5.21
C LYS A 63 12.25 1.45 -4.72
N SER A 64 12.46 1.28 -3.41
CA SER A 64 13.78 0.97 -2.83
C SER A 64 14.19 -0.49 -3.00
N GLY A 65 13.30 -1.37 -3.46
CA GLY A 65 13.54 -2.80 -3.58
C GLY A 65 13.43 -3.58 -2.27
N GLU A 66 12.97 -2.94 -1.18
CA GLU A 66 12.74 -3.62 0.11
C GLU A 66 11.50 -4.51 0.10
N ILE A 67 10.54 -4.23 -0.79
CA ILE A 67 9.40 -5.10 -1.09
C ILE A 67 9.47 -5.45 -2.56
N VAL A 68 9.53 -6.75 -2.85
CA VAL A 68 9.56 -7.27 -4.22
C VAL A 68 8.13 -7.70 -4.61
N LEU A 69 7.57 -7.03 -5.61
CA LEU A 69 6.30 -7.44 -6.24
C LEU A 69 6.54 -8.59 -7.21
N SER A 70 5.52 -9.44 -7.40
CA SER A 70 5.56 -10.49 -8.42
C SER A 70 5.64 -9.88 -9.83
N LYS A 71 6.13 -10.65 -10.80
CA LYS A 71 6.20 -10.19 -12.20
C LYS A 71 4.80 -9.91 -12.77
N GLU A 72 3.86 -10.82 -12.49
CA GLU A 72 2.46 -10.70 -12.91
C GLU A 72 1.80 -9.43 -12.37
N GLU A 73 2.06 -9.06 -11.12
CA GLU A 73 1.52 -7.82 -10.54
C GLU A 73 2.08 -6.57 -11.19
N LYS A 74 3.37 -6.58 -11.57
CA LYS A 74 3.99 -5.46 -12.27
C LYS A 74 3.37 -5.27 -13.64
N GLU A 75 3.20 -6.37 -14.38
CA GLU A 75 2.57 -6.37 -15.70
C GLU A 75 1.11 -5.92 -15.64
N ARG A 76 0.32 -6.44 -14.69
CA ARG A 76 -1.08 -6.01 -14.48
C ARG A 76 -1.20 -4.51 -14.21
N ARG A 77 -0.31 -3.97 -13.37
CA ARG A 77 -0.29 -2.53 -13.06
C ARG A 77 0.13 -1.69 -14.26
N GLN A 78 1.05 -2.18 -15.07
CA GLN A 78 1.49 -1.50 -16.28
C GLN A 78 0.38 -1.49 -17.34
N GLN A 79 -0.25 -2.63 -17.60
CA GLN A 79 -1.38 -2.75 -18.53
C GLN A 79 -2.53 -1.82 -18.15
N TYR A 80 -2.88 -1.73 -16.87
CA TYR A 80 -3.91 -0.80 -16.41
C TYR A 80 -3.53 0.67 -16.63
N GLN A 81 -2.25 1.03 -16.46
CA GLN A 81 -1.78 2.40 -16.72
C GLN A 81 -1.81 2.72 -18.22
N GLU A 82 -1.43 1.76 -19.05
CA GLU A 82 -1.46 1.87 -20.51
C GLU A 82 -2.90 2.03 -21.01
N SER A 83 -3.83 1.16 -20.57
CA SER A 83 -5.24 1.25 -20.93
C SER A 83 -5.88 2.56 -20.47
N PHE A 84 -5.60 2.99 -19.23
CA PHE A 84 -6.11 4.26 -18.72
C PHE A 84 -5.62 5.48 -19.52
N ARG A 85 -4.36 5.43 -20.00
CA ARG A 85 -3.79 6.49 -20.85
C ARG A 85 -4.42 6.53 -22.24
N GLU A 86 -4.80 5.37 -22.78
CA GLU A 86 -5.54 5.29 -24.05
C GLU A 86 -6.96 5.84 -23.90
N ASP A 87 -7.65 5.52 -22.80
CA ASP A 87 -9.02 5.96 -22.53
C ASP A 87 -9.13 7.47 -22.23
N TYR A 88 -8.07 8.06 -21.66
CA TYR A 88 -8.00 9.48 -21.30
C TYR A 88 -6.87 10.19 -22.06
N GLN A 89 -7.00 10.28 -23.38
CA GLN A 89 -6.21 11.25 -24.13
C GLN A 89 -6.81 12.66 -23.97
N PRO A 90 -5.99 13.68 -23.63
CA PRO A 90 -6.47 15.05 -23.57
C PRO A 90 -6.96 15.48 -24.96
N ILE A 91 -8.20 15.99 -25.01
CA ILE A 91 -8.85 16.55 -26.20
C ILE A 91 -8.07 17.78 -26.68
#